data_AF-A0A959DN11-F1
#
_entry.id   AF-A0A959DN11-F1
#
_cell.length_a   1.000
_cell.length_b   1.000
_cell.length_c   1.000
_cell.angle_alpha   90.00
_cell.angle_beta   90.00
_cell.angle_gamma   90.00
#
_symmetry.space_group_name_H-M   'P 1'
#
loop_
_entity.id
_entity.type
_entity.pdbx_description
1 polymer ?
#
loop_
_entity_poly.entity_id
_entity_poly.type
_entity_poly.pdbx_seq_one_letter_code
_entity_poly.pdbx_strand_id
1 'polypeptide(L)'
;MVVILSLTGILITAVWLYMRQAKFGKDPRGPHLARIAHSPNFRKGAFQNLSETPALTEGHNYFSIIYENYFKNKSRQYPKDEIPAIKTDLKNLPIHSNILVWFGHSSYYLQVDGKRILVDPVFSGNASPLPGTVKSFLGTDRYSAADLPDIDYLFITHDHYDHVDYETL
;
A
#
# COMPACT_ATOMS: atom_id res chain seq x y z
N MET A 1 17.74 -35.93 -10.87
CA MET A 1 17.18 -35.82 -9.50
C MET A 1 17.97 -34.84 -8.64
N VAL A 2 19.29 -35.04 -8.44
CA VAL A 2 20.14 -34.14 -7.62
C VAL A 2 20.09 -32.68 -8.09
N VAL A 3 20.26 -32.42 -9.39
CA VAL A 3 20.22 -31.05 -9.94
C VAL A 3 18.88 -30.34 -9.66
N ILE A 4 17.76 -31.05 -9.86
CA ILE A 4 16.42 -30.50 -9.62
C ILE A 4 16.26 -30.15 -8.14
N LEU A 5 16.63 -31.08 -7.24
CA LEU A 5 16.56 -30.83 -5.79
C LEU A 5 17.43 -29.65 -5.36
N SER A 6 18.65 -29.53 -5.91
CA SER A 6 19.54 -28.40 -5.64
C SER A 6 18.93 -27.07 -6.10
N LEU A 7 18.36 -27.03 -7.30
CA LEU A 7 17.70 -25.82 -7.82
C LEU A 7 16.48 -25.43 -6.99
N THR A 8 15.65 -26.40 -6.59
CA THR A 8 14.52 -26.16 -5.69
C THR A 8 14.98 -25.61 -4.34
N GLY A 9 16.04 -26.17 -3.76
CA GLY A 9 16.62 -25.68 -2.50
C GLY A 9 17.14 -24.25 -2.59
N ILE A 10 17.82 -23.90 -3.70
CA ILE A 10 18.29 -22.53 -3.96
C ILE A 10 17.10 -21.57 -4.07
N LEU A 11 16.05 -21.95 -4.82
CA LEU A 11 14.86 -21.11 -5.00
C LEU A 11 14.15 -20.86 -3.66
N ILE A 12 13.93 -21.90 -2.85
CA ILE A 12 13.30 -21.75 -1.52
C ILE A 12 14.13 -20.82 -0.64
N THR A 13 15.46 -20.99 -0.64
CA THR A 13 16.36 -20.15 0.17
C THR A 13 16.32 -18.70 -0.31
N ALA A 14 16.35 -18.47 -1.62
CA ALA A 14 16.27 -17.13 -2.19
C ALA A 14 14.95 -16.43 -1.85
N VAL A 15 13.82 -17.12 -1.99
CA VAL A 15 12.49 -16.60 -1.60
C VAL A 15 12.46 -16.32 -0.10
N TRP A 16 12.96 -17.24 0.73
CA TRP A 16 13.00 -17.06 2.18
C TRP A 16 13.84 -15.84 2.58
N LEU A 17 15.02 -15.63 1.99
CA LEU A 17 15.84 -14.44 2.23
C LEU A 17 15.13 -13.17 1.76
N TYR A 18 14.48 -13.21 0.59
CA TYR A 18 13.75 -12.08 0.04
C TYR A 18 12.62 -11.62 0.96
N MET A 19 11.83 -12.57 1.49
CA MET A 19 10.70 -12.30 2.41
C MET A 19 11.13 -11.73 3.78
N ARG A 20 12.44 -11.70 4.10
CA ARG A 20 12.96 -11.14 5.37
C ARG A 20 13.38 -9.68 5.28
N GLN A 21 13.21 -9.04 4.12
CA GLN A 21 13.46 -7.61 3.95
C GLN A 21 12.47 -6.77 4.77
N ALA A 22 12.89 -5.56 5.17
CA ALA A 22 12.08 -4.66 5.99
C ALA A 22 10.72 -4.31 5.38
N LYS A 23 10.64 -4.28 4.04
CA LYS A 23 9.40 -4.00 3.29
C LYS A 23 8.24 -4.93 3.64
N PHE A 24 8.52 -6.17 4.05
CA PHE A 24 7.49 -7.15 4.43
C PHE A 24 7.00 -7.01 5.88
N GLY A 25 7.50 -6.03 6.61
CA GLY A 25 7.14 -5.83 8.01
C GLY A 25 7.70 -6.93 8.93
N LYS A 26 7.23 -6.93 10.18
CA LYS A 26 7.61 -7.89 11.22
C LYS A 26 6.45 -8.09 12.19
N ASP A 27 6.31 -9.31 12.71
CA ASP A 27 5.35 -9.59 13.77
C ASP A 27 5.63 -8.73 15.02
N PRO A 28 4.58 -8.26 15.71
CA PRO A 28 4.74 -7.52 16.95
C PRO A 28 5.39 -8.39 18.04
N ARG A 29 6.30 -7.81 18.82
CA ARG A 29 7.02 -8.48 19.91
C ARG A 29 7.15 -7.58 21.13
N GLY A 30 7.42 -8.18 22.29
CA GLY A 30 7.72 -7.46 23.53
C GLY A 30 6.61 -6.45 23.90
N PRO A 31 6.96 -5.18 24.22
CA PRO A 31 5.98 -4.16 24.59
C PRO A 31 4.91 -3.90 23.52
N HIS A 32 5.24 -4.03 22.23
CA HIS A 32 4.25 -3.83 21.16
C HIS A 32 3.19 -4.93 21.17
N LEU A 33 3.60 -6.18 21.29
CA LEU A 33 2.68 -7.31 21.40
C LEU A 33 1.83 -7.18 22.67
N ALA A 34 2.44 -6.79 23.80
CA ALA A 34 1.72 -6.54 25.03
C ALA A 34 0.64 -5.46 24.82
N ARG A 35 0.95 -4.33 24.16
CA ARG A 35 -0.02 -3.28 23.85
C ARG A 35 -1.20 -3.81 23.01
N ILE A 36 -0.92 -4.60 21.98
CA ILE A 36 -1.97 -5.22 21.14
C ILE A 36 -2.85 -6.14 21.98
N ALA A 37 -2.26 -6.97 22.83
CA ALA A 37 -2.97 -7.91 23.69
C ALA A 37 -3.86 -7.25 24.76
N HIS A 38 -3.55 -6.01 25.16
CA HIS A 38 -4.39 -5.22 26.08
C HIS A 38 -5.61 -4.61 25.39
N SER A 39 -5.72 -4.68 24.05
CA SER A 39 -6.90 -4.17 23.35
C SER A 39 -8.15 -4.98 23.74
N PRO A 40 -9.28 -4.35 24.07
CA PRO A 40 -10.54 -5.06 24.35
C PRO A 40 -11.04 -5.88 23.15
N ASN A 41 -10.56 -5.54 21.95
CA ASN A 41 -10.88 -6.22 20.69
C ASN A 41 -9.89 -7.34 20.34
N PHE A 42 -8.81 -7.52 21.09
CA PHE A 42 -7.91 -8.67 20.90
C PHE A 42 -8.42 -9.86 21.71
N ARG A 43 -9.04 -10.83 21.04
CA ARG A 43 -9.68 -12.00 21.68
C ARG A 43 -9.36 -13.25 20.87
N LYS A 44 -9.16 -14.39 21.56
CA LYS A 44 -8.85 -15.69 20.93
C LYS A 44 -7.62 -15.65 20.01
N GLY A 45 -6.61 -14.84 20.37
CA GLY A 45 -5.34 -14.76 19.63
C GLY A 45 -5.35 -13.87 18.38
N ALA A 46 -6.44 -13.15 18.09
CA ALA A 46 -6.52 -12.22 16.97
C ALA A 46 -7.36 -10.98 17.31
N PHE A 47 -7.20 -9.92 16.53
CA PHE A 47 -8.11 -8.77 16.59
C PHE A 47 -9.48 -9.15 16.02
N GLN A 48 -10.55 -8.74 16.70
CA GLN A 48 -11.94 -8.98 16.31
C GLN A 48 -12.59 -7.62 16.04
N ASN A 49 -13.05 -7.41 14.81
CA ASN A 49 -13.76 -6.19 14.44
C ASN A 49 -15.08 -6.05 15.22
N LEU A 50 -15.54 -4.81 15.39
CA LEU A 50 -16.81 -4.51 16.07
C LEU A 50 -18.03 -4.97 15.25
N SER A 51 -17.92 -4.82 13.94
CA SER A 51 -18.90 -5.28 12.96
C SER A 51 -18.37 -6.52 12.25
N GLU A 52 -19.28 -7.38 11.81
CA GLU A 52 -18.91 -8.48 10.92
C GLU A 52 -18.26 -7.91 9.65
N THR A 53 -17.06 -8.38 9.35
CA THR A 53 -16.28 -7.94 8.19
C THR A 53 -15.62 -9.18 7.61
N PRO A 54 -16.31 -9.90 6.72
CA PRO A 54 -15.75 -11.09 6.11
C PRO A 54 -14.51 -10.71 5.28
N ALA A 55 -13.48 -11.55 5.32
CA ALA A 55 -12.26 -11.32 4.56
C ALA A 55 -12.48 -11.42 3.04
N LEU A 56 -13.56 -12.08 2.61
CA LEU A 56 -13.93 -12.28 1.23
C LEU A 56 -15.34 -11.76 0.98
N THR A 57 -15.57 -11.23 -0.22
CA THR A 57 -16.90 -10.89 -0.70
C THR A 57 -17.80 -12.12 -0.73
N GLU A 58 -19.08 -11.94 -0.41
CA GLU A 58 -20.08 -13.01 -0.46
C GLU A 58 -20.07 -13.73 -1.80
N GLY A 59 -20.13 -15.07 -1.76
CA GLY A 59 -20.12 -15.91 -2.96
C GLY A 59 -18.74 -16.17 -3.58
N HIS A 60 -17.67 -15.55 -3.08
CA HIS A 60 -16.30 -15.79 -3.56
C HIS A 60 -15.49 -16.65 -2.59
N ASN A 61 -14.61 -17.48 -3.15
CA ASN A 61 -13.54 -18.17 -2.43
C ASN A 61 -12.18 -17.86 -3.05
N TYR A 62 -11.10 -18.23 -2.37
CA TYR A 62 -9.74 -17.96 -2.87
C TYR A 62 -9.47 -18.53 -4.25
N PHE A 63 -9.97 -19.74 -4.55
CA PHE A 63 -9.81 -20.35 -5.86
C PHE A 63 -10.51 -19.56 -6.96
N SER A 64 -11.76 -19.13 -6.74
CA SER A 64 -12.48 -18.30 -7.71
C SER A 64 -11.77 -16.97 -7.93
N ILE A 65 -11.24 -16.33 -6.88
CA ILE A 65 -10.53 -15.04 -7.00
C ILE A 65 -9.26 -15.19 -7.82
N ILE A 66 -8.46 -16.22 -7.54
CA ILE A 66 -7.24 -16.52 -8.31
C ILE A 66 -7.62 -16.81 -9.77
N TYR A 67 -8.61 -17.67 -10.00
CA TYR A 67 -9.04 -18.01 -11.35
C TYR A 67 -9.50 -16.77 -12.13
N GLU A 68 -10.29 -15.90 -11.50
CA GLU A 68 -10.80 -14.67 -12.12
C GLU A 68 -9.74 -13.61 -12.37
N ASN A 69 -8.73 -13.51 -11.52
CA ASN A 69 -7.66 -12.51 -11.68
C ASN A 69 -6.62 -12.93 -12.73
N TYR A 70 -6.34 -14.23 -12.87
CA TYR A 70 -5.27 -14.71 -13.76
C TYR A 70 -5.78 -15.30 -15.08
N PHE A 71 -6.99 -15.87 -15.13
CA PHE A 71 -7.49 -16.61 -16.29
C PHE A 71 -8.69 -15.97 -16.97
N LYS A 72 -9.49 -15.14 -16.27
CA LYS A 72 -10.56 -14.38 -16.93
C LYS A 72 -10.01 -13.05 -17.47
N ASN A 73 -10.35 -12.76 -18.72
CA ASN A 73 -10.05 -11.46 -19.31
C ASN A 73 -11.05 -10.42 -18.79
N LYS A 74 -10.57 -9.38 -18.12
CA LYS A 74 -11.39 -8.29 -17.61
C LYS A 74 -11.27 -7.10 -18.56
N SER A 75 -12.39 -6.64 -19.11
CA SER A 75 -12.40 -5.44 -19.93
C SER A 75 -12.25 -4.17 -19.07
N ARG A 76 -11.60 -3.14 -19.60
CA ARG A 76 -11.50 -1.79 -19.00
C ARG A 76 -10.74 -1.71 -17.66
N GLN A 77 -9.70 -2.51 -17.47
CA GLN A 77 -8.83 -2.41 -16.28
C GLN A 77 -7.83 -1.24 -16.32
N TYR A 78 -7.55 -0.73 -17.51
CA TYR A 78 -6.60 0.35 -17.74
C TYR A 78 -7.29 1.48 -18.51
N PRO A 79 -6.95 2.75 -18.23
CA PRO A 79 -7.40 3.86 -19.04
C PRO A 79 -6.87 3.68 -20.46
N LYS A 80 -7.72 3.94 -21.46
CA LYS A 80 -7.35 3.83 -22.88
C LYS A 80 -6.44 4.98 -23.31
N ASP A 81 -6.70 6.15 -22.75
CA ASP A 81 -6.01 7.39 -23.04
C ASP A 81 -5.24 7.84 -21.79
N GLU A 82 -4.21 8.66 -21.99
CA GLU A 82 -3.50 9.26 -20.87
C GLU A 82 -4.43 10.18 -20.08
N ILE A 83 -4.44 10.01 -18.75
CA ILE A 83 -5.16 10.91 -17.85
C ILE A 83 -4.25 12.12 -17.59
N PRO A 84 -4.67 13.35 -17.91
CA PRO A 84 -3.86 14.54 -17.67
C PRO A 84 -3.54 14.69 -16.18
N ALA A 85 -2.25 14.72 -15.86
CA ALA A 85 -1.78 14.97 -14.50
C ALA A 85 -1.15 16.37 -14.41
N ILE A 86 -1.47 17.10 -13.35
CA ILE A 86 -0.95 18.45 -13.08
C ILE A 86 0.00 18.36 -11.89
N LYS A 87 1.23 18.86 -12.04
CA LYS A 87 2.19 18.96 -10.94
C LYS A 87 2.08 20.35 -10.30
N THR A 88 1.28 20.44 -9.24
CA THR A 88 1.16 21.61 -8.37
C THR A 88 2.39 21.73 -7.47
N ASP A 89 2.93 22.93 -7.33
CA ASP A 89 4.00 23.24 -6.38
C ASP A 89 3.42 23.33 -4.96
N LEU A 90 3.58 22.24 -4.20
CA LEU A 90 2.99 22.10 -2.86
C LEU A 90 3.67 22.98 -1.82
N LYS A 91 4.93 23.39 -2.05
CA LYS A 91 5.71 24.17 -1.08
C LYS A 91 5.28 25.64 -1.04
N ASN A 92 4.76 26.15 -2.15
CA ASN A 92 4.37 27.53 -2.31
C ASN A 92 2.84 27.76 -2.21
N LEU A 93 2.10 26.79 -1.69
CA LEU A 93 0.66 26.95 -1.44
C LEU A 93 0.41 27.89 -0.24
N PRO A 94 -0.54 28.85 -0.34
CA PRO A 94 -0.93 29.68 0.79
C PRO A 94 -1.50 28.83 1.92
N ILE A 95 -0.90 28.87 3.11
CA ILE A 95 -1.17 27.92 4.21
C ILE A 95 -2.64 27.92 4.69
N HIS A 96 -3.33 29.05 4.61
CA HIS A 96 -4.73 29.20 5.05
C HIS A 96 -5.76 28.83 3.98
N SER A 97 -5.33 28.43 2.79
CA SER A 97 -6.23 27.92 1.75
C SER A 97 -6.59 26.46 2.02
N ASN A 98 -7.87 26.12 1.84
CA ASN A 98 -8.33 24.74 1.87
C ASN A 98 -8.11 24.11 0.50
N ILE A 99 -7.18 23.16 0.40
CA ILE A 99 -6.69 22.59 -0.86
C ILE A 99 -6.63 21.08 -0.74
N LEU A 100 -7.11 20.38 -1.77
CA LEU A 100 -6.86 18.96 -1.97
C LEU A 100 -6.08 18.78 -3.26
N VAL A 101 -4.94 18.11 -3.19
CA VAL A 101 -4.18 17.66 -4.36
C VAL A 101 -4.21 16.14 -4.37
N TRP A 102 -4.87 15.58 -5.39
CA TRP A 102 -4.97 14.15 -5.58
C TRP A 102 -3.79 13.65 -6.43
N PHE A 103 -3.04 12.69 -5.92
CA PHE A 103 -1.89 12.11 -6.62
C PHE A 103 -2.26 10.88 -7.46
N GLY A 104 -3.46 10.34 -7.26
CA GLY A 104 -3.93 9.11 -7.88
C GLY A 104 -4.19 8.03 -6.83
N HIS A 105 -5.07 7.07 -7.17
CA HIS A 105 -5.52 6.02 -6.25
C HIS A 105 -5.98 6.61 -4.90
N SER A 106 -5.40 6.14 -3.79
CA SER A 106 -5.70 6.58 -2.43
C SER A 106 -4.74 7.65 -1.90
N SER A 107 -3.78 8.10 -2.71
CA SER A 107 -2.76 9.08 -2.30
C SER A 107 -3.24 10.51 -2.51
N TYR A 108 -3.23 11.32 -1.45
CA TYR A 108 -3.57 12.74 -1.54
C TYR A 108 -2.90 13.60 -0.47
N TYR A 109 -2.65 14.86 -0.85
CA TYR A 109 -2.30 15.94 0.06
C TYR A 109 -3.54 16.78 0.35
N LEU A 110 -3.81 17.00 1.62
CA LEU A 110 -4.89 17.85 2.10
C LEU A 110 -4.31 18.98 2.94
N GLN A 111 -4.65 20.21 2.59
CA GLN A 111 -4.40 21.39 3.42
C GLN A 111 -5.73 21.93 3.89
N VAL A 112 -5.93 22.03 5.20
CA VAL A 112 -7.17 22.54 5.79
C VAL A 112 -6.87 23.21 7.12
N ASP A 113 -7.47 24.38 7.36
CA ASP A 113 -7.30 25.14 8.62
C ASP A 113 -5.84 25.35 9.04
N GLY A 114 -4.96 25.60 8.06
CA GLY A 114 -3.53 25.79 8.29
C GLY A 114 -2.75 24.52 8.62
N LYS A 115 -3.34 23.33 8.44
CA LYS A 115 -2.71 22.02 8.63
C LYS A 115 -2.47 21.31 7.32
N ARG A 116 -1.33 20.63 7.23
CA ARG A 116 -0.90 19.85 6.08
C ARG A 116 -0.95 18.37 6.42
N ILE A 117 -1.80 17.65 5.70
CA ILE A 117 -2.09 16.24 5.93
C ILE A 117 -1.69 15.48 4.66
N LEU A 118 -0.87 14.44 4.81
CA LEU A 118 -0.53 13.51 3.76
C LEU A 118 -1.24 12.19 4.04
N VAL A 119 -1.94 11.66 3.04
CA VAL A 119 -2.68 10.40 3.17
C VAL A 119 -2.18 9.37 2.19
N ASP A 120 -1.89 8.17 2.70
CA ASP A 120 -1.51 6.96 1.96
C ASP A 120 -0.55 7.23 0.78
N PRO A 121 0.63 7.86 1.01
CA PRO A 121 1.50 8.30 -0.07
C PRO A 121 2.19 7.11 -0.76
N VAL A 122 2.00 7.02 -2.08
CA VAL A 122 2.64 6.01 -2.94
C VAL A 122 3.26 6.71 -4.16
N PHE A 123 4.58 6.87 -4.15
CA PHE A 123 5.32 7.68 -5.13
C PHE A 123 6.37 6.89 -5.92
N SER A 124 6.70 5.64 -5.55
CA SER A 124 7.71 4.85 -6.26
C SER A 124 7.28 4.34 -7.64
N GLY A 125 6.01 4.53 -8.00
CA GLY A 125 5.41 3.97 -9.22
C GLY A 125 5.15 2.46 -9.13
N ASN A 126 5.27 1.86 -7.94
CA ASN A 126 5.17 0.42 -7.74
C ASN A 126 4.40 0.07 -6.45
N ALA A 127 3.17 -0.42 -6.62
CA ALA A 127 2.27 -0.82 -5.54
C ALA A 127 2.43 -2.32 -5.19
N SER A 128 3.67 -2.78 -5.01
CA SER A 128 3.99 -4.18 -4.72
C SER A 128 5.32 -4.35 -3.99
N PRO A 129 5.48 -5.36 -3.13
CA PRO A 129 6.81 -5.69 -2.60
C PRO A 129 7.80 -6.11 -3.70
N LEU A 130 7.29 -6.60 -4.83
CA LEU A 130 8.05 -7.11 -5.97
C LEU A 130 8.15 -6.05 -7.07
N PRO A 131 9.35 -5.50 -7.35
CA PRO A 131 9.53 -4.47 -8.34
C PRO A 131 8.98 -4.86 -9.72
N GLY A 132 8.14 -3.98 -10.29
CA GLY A 132 7.64 -4.08 -11.65
C GLY A 132 6.42 -4.99 -11.85
N THR A 133 5.87 -5.58 -10.77
CA THR A 133 4.72 -6.50 -10.87
C THR A 133 3.37 -5.80 -10.82
N VAL A 134 3.21 -4.81 -9.94
CA VAL A 134 2.01 -3.94 -9.87
C VAL A 134 2.50 -2.51 -10.01
N LYS A 135 2.41 -1.99 -11.24
CA LYS A 135 2.84 -0.63 -11.56
C LYS A 135 1.68 0.33 -11.36
N SER A 136 1.99 1.53 -10.87
CA SER A 136 1.00 2.59 -10.81
C SER A 136 0.58 3.02 -12.22
N PHE A 137 -0.55 3.71 -12.33
CA PHE A 137 -0.95 4.30 -13.60
C PHE A 137 -0.03 5.46 -13.99
N LEU A 138 0.07 5.72 -15.28
CA LEU A 138 0.88 6.84 -15.78
C LEU A 138 0.40 8.15 -15.18
N GLY A 139 1.33 8.94 -14.63
CA GLY A 139 1.06 10.26 -14.07
C GLY A 139 0.77 10.28 -12.57
N THR A 140 0.68 9.13 -11.89
CA THR A 140 0.42 9.06 -10.43
C THR A 140 1.70 9.07 -9.58
N ASP A 141 2.86 9.01 -10.21
CA ASP A 141 4.21 8.95 -9.61
C ASP A 141 5.00 10.25 -9.82
N ARG A 142 4.29 11.38 -10.03
CA ARG A 142 4.91 12.69 -10.34
C ARG A 142 5.47 13.44 -9.15
N TYR A 143 5.13 12.99 -7.95
CA TYR A 143 5.57 13.54 -6.69
C TYR A 143 6.59 12.61 -6.05
N SER A 144 7.49 13.20 -5.26
CA SER A 144 8.42 12.52 -4.38
C SER A 144 8.34 13.16 -2.99
N ALA A 145 8.92 12.52 -1.97
CA ALA A 145 9.02 13.11 -0.64
C ALA A 145 9.69 14.51 -0.67
N ALA A 146 10.64 14.72 -1.59
CA ALA A 146 11.32 16.00 -1.77
C ALA A 146 10.43 17.12 -2.33
N ASP A 147 9.29 16.80 -2.96
CA ASP A 147 8.34 17.79 -3.46
C ASP A 147 7.37 18.29 -2.37
N LEU A 148 7.29 17.58 -1.24
CA LEU A 148 6.36 17.91 -0.16
C LEU A 148 6.88 19.07 0.70
N PRO A 149 5.99 19.95 1.20
CA PRO A 149 6.30 20.81 2.34
C PRO A 149 6.38 19.98 3.64
N ASP A 150 6.72 20.63 4.75
CA ASP A 150 6.56 20.02 6.08
C ASP A 150 5.11 19.56 6.27
N ILE A 151 4.95 18.30 6.72
CA ILE A 151 3.66 17.66 6.94
C ILE A 151 3.37 17.62 8.44
N ASP A 152 2.20 18.13 8.84
CA ASP A 152 1.75 18.06 10.24
C ASP A 152 1.28 16.63 10.59
N TYR A 153 0.59 15.97 9.67
CA TYR A 153 0.00 14.66 9.88
C TYR A 153 0.20 13.72 8.68
N LEU A 154 0.77 12.56 8.94
CA LEU A 154 0.76 11.43 8.02
C LEU A 154 -0.36 10.46 8.43
N PHE A 155 -1.31 10.22 7.54
CA PHE A 155 -2.40 9.28 7.74
C PHE A 155 -2.17 8.05 6.87
N ILE A 156 -2.10 6.89 7.50
CA ILE A 156 -2.01 5.59 6.84
C ILE A 156 -3.26 4.79 7.19
N THR A 157 -4.07 4.47 6.19
CA THR A 157 -5.34 3.74 6.39
C THR A 157 -5.12 2.28 6.78
N HIS A 158 -4.21 1.60 6.08
CA HIS A 158 -3.83 0.20 6.29
C HIS A 158 -2.51 -0.10 5.57
N ASP A 159 -1.99 -1.33 5.69
CA ASP A 159 -0.64 -1.72 5.29
C ASP A 159 -0.53 -2.43 3.92
N HIS A 160 -1.52 -2.28 3.04
CA HIS A 160 -1.36 -2.73 1.66
C HIS A 160 -0.41 -1.81 0.88
N TYR A 161 0.32 -2.38 -0.09
CA TYR A 161 1.36 -1.66 -0.84
C TYR A 161 0.85 -0.52 -1.74
N ASP A 162 -0.43 -0.51 -2.08
CA ASP A 162 -1.09 0.58 -2.78
C ASP A 162 -1.53 1.73 -1.84
N HIS A 163 -1.24 1.61 -0.53
CA HIS A 163 -1.45 2.63 0.49
C HIS A 163 -0.18 2.95 1.31
N VAL A 164 0.72 1.97 1.43
CA VAL A 164 1.98 2.05 2.18
C VAL A 164 3.11 1.58 1.30
N ASP A 165 3.76 2.54 0.66
CA ASP A 165 4.94 2.29 -0.16
C ASP A 165 6.22 2.48 0.67
N TYR A 166 6.95 1.39 0.85
CA TYR A 166 8.19 1.39 1.63
C TYR A 166 9.27 2.32 1.07
N GLU A 167 9.32 2.55 -0.24
CA GLU A 167 10.31 3.48 -0.83
C GLU A 167 9.88 4.94 -0.68
N THR A 168 8.59 5.19 -0.44
CA THR A 168 8.04 6.54 -0.21
C THR A 168 8.21 7.00 1.24
N LEU A 169 8.09 6.08 2.20
CA LEU A 169 8.16 6.32 3.65
C LEU A 169 9.59 6.28 4.20
#